data_AF-A0A199NWF5-F1
#
_entry.id   AF-A0A199NWF5-F1
#
_cell.length_a   1.000
_cell.length_b   1.000
_cell.length_c   1.000
_cell.angle_alpha   90.00
_cell.angle_beta   90.00
_cell.angle_gamma   90.00
#
_symmetry.space_group_name_H-M   'P 1'
#
loop_
_entity.id
_entity.type
_entity.pdbx_description
1 polymer ?
#
loop_
_entity_poly.entity_id
_entity_poly.type
_entity_poly.pdbx_seq_one_letter_code
_entity_poly.pdbx_strand_id
1 'polypeptide(L)' 'MGGFSIWHWLVVLVIVLLVFGTKRLTSGAKDLGSAVKEFKKGMRDEDKPAGQLGDESRSGEPSHQTQAERDRDAR' A
#
# COMPACT_ATOMS: atom_id res chain seq x y z
N MET A 1 -26.62 -22.76 15.94
CA MET A 1 -25.34 -22.49 16.62
C MET A 1 -24.72 -21.28 15.93
N GLY A 2 -25.24 -20.09 16.24
CA GLY A 2 -24.87 -18.83 15.59
C GLY A 2 -23.47 -18.43 16.03
N GLY A 3 -22.50 -18.81 15.20
CA GLY A 3 -21.08 -18.56 15.44
C GLY A 3 -20.85 -17.07 15.66
N PHE A 4 -20.21 -16.78 16.80
CA PHE A 4 -19.47 -15.56 17.11
C PHE A 4 -19.90 -14.33 16.30
N SER A 5 -20.91 -13.65 16.85
CA SER A 5 -21.43 -12.35 16.40
C SER A 5 -20.32 -11.47 15.82
N ILE A 6 -20.58 -10.77 14.72
CA ILE A 6 -19.66 -9.80 14.09
C ILE A 6 -19.03 -8.83 15.13
N TRP A 7 -19.78 -8.56 16.21
CA TRP A 7 -19.30 -7.81 17.37
C TRP A 7 -18.08 -8.42 18.08
N HIS A 8 -17.99 -9.74 18.19
CA HIS A 8 -16.83 -10.42 18.78
C HIS A 8 -15.57 -10.20 17.94
N TRP A 9 -15.67 -10.32 16.62
CA TRP A 9 -14.55 -10.07 15.71
C TRP A 9 -14.04 -8.63 15.78
N LEU A 10 -14.94 -7.66 15.95
CA LEU A 10 -14.57 -6.25 16.19
C LEU A 10 -13.75 -6.08 17.48
N VAL A 11 -14.20 -6.69 18.58
CA VAL A 11 -13.48 -6.62 19.86
C VAL A 11 -12.12 -7.31 19.78
N VAL A 12 -12.03 -8.48 19.13
CA VAL A 12 -10.77 -9.19 18.94
C VAL A 12 -9.78 -8.37 18.10
N LEU A 13 -10.25 -7.73 17.02
CA LEU A 13 -9.42 -6.86 16.18
C LEU A 13 -8.77 -5.73 17.01
N VAL A 14 -9.57 -5.09 17.88
CA VAL A 14 -9.08 -4.02 18.76
C VAL A 14 -8.02 -4.53 19.73
N ILE A 15 -8.24 -5.70 20.35
CA ILE A 15 -7.25 -6.27 21.28
C ILE A 15 -5.95 -6.62 20.55
N VAL A 16 -6.03 -7.23 19.36
CA VAL A 16 -4.84 -7.54 18.55
C VAL A 16 -4.07 -6.26 18.20
N LEU A 17 -4.76 -5.20 17.80
CA LEU A 17 -4.15 -3.90 17.53
C LEU A 17 -3.45 -3.29 18.76
N LEU A 18 -4.04 -3.45 19.96
CA LEU A 18 -3.45 -2.96 21.21
C LEU A 18 -2.22 -3.77 21.63
N VAL A 19 -2.25 -5.10 21.49
CA VAL A 19 -1.13 -5.98 21.86
C VAL A 19 0.05 -5.84 20.91
N PHE A 20 -0.21 -5.83 19.60
CA PHE A 20 0.84 -5.70 18.59
C PHE A 20 1.28 -4.23 18.38
N GLY A 21 0.41 -3.28 18.71
CA GLY A 21 0.58 -1.86 18.42
C GLY A 21 0.40 -1.54 16.92
N THR A 22 -0.11 -0.35 16.62
CA THR A 22 -0.36 0.11 15.24
C THR A 22 0.91 0.17 14.40
N LYS A 23 2.08 0.41 15.02
CA LYS A 23 3.37 0.55 14.32
C LYS A 23 3.87 -0.77 13.72
N ARG A 24 3.65 -1.91 14.38
CA ARG A 24 4.04 -3.24 13.86
C ARG A 24 3.06 -3.74 12.81
N LEU A 25 1.76 -3.49 13.01
CA LEU A 25 0.74 -3.88 12.06
C LEU A 25 0.89 -3.12 10.73
N THR A 26 1.12 -1.80 10.77
CA THR A 26 1.28 -1.00 9.54
C THR A 26 2.52 -1.38 8.73
N SER A 27 3.65 -1.69 9.36
CA SER A 27 4.87 -2.04 8.63
C SER A 27 4.69 -3.34 7.83
N GLY A 28 4.21 -4.41 8.47
CA GLY A 28 3.96 -5.68 7.77
C GLY A 28 2.73 -5.64 6.87
N ALA A 29 1.68 -4.89 7.24
CA ALA A 29 0.50 -4.73 6.42
C ALA A 29 0.75 -3.89 5.17
N LYS A 30 1.74 -2.99 5.14
CA LYS A 30 2.11 -2.25 3.93
C LYS A 30 2.73 -3.18 2.88
N ASP A 31 3.60 -4.09 3.31
CA ASP A 31 4.25 -5.06 2.42
C ASP A 31 3.24 -6.10 1.90
N LEU A 32 2.44 -6.67 2.82
CA LEU A 32 1.35 -7.58 2.47
C LEU A 32 0.25 -6.90 1.65
N GLY A 33 -0.11 -5.67 2.00
CA GLY A 33 -1.13 -4.90 1.32
C GLY A 33 -0.72 -4.50 -0.10
N SER A 34 0.56 -4.24 -0.34
CA SER A 34 1.08 -3.97 -1.68
C SER A 34 1.02 -5.22 -2.57
N ALA A 35 1.39 -6.39 -2.03
CA ALA A 35 1.26 -7.66 -2.75
C ALA A 35 -0.21 -8.00 -3.08
N VAL A 36 -1.13 -7.77 -2.14
CA VAL A 36 -2.57 -7.97 -2.35
C VAL A 36 -3.16 -6.93 -3.32
N LYS A 37 -2.68 -5.68 -3.29
CA LYS A 37 -3.10 -4.61 -4.24
C LYS A 37 -2.72 -5.00 -5.66
N GLU A 38 -1.50 -5.45 -5.90
CA GLU A 38 -1.04 -5.90 -7.22
C GLU A 38 -1.75 -7.19 -7.67
N PHE A 39 -2.01 -8.13 -6.77
CA PHE A 39 -2.80 -9.34 -7.08
C PHE A 39 -4.24 -8.98 -7.52
N LYS A 40 -4.93 -8.13 -6.75
CA LYS A 40 -6.29 -7.66 -7.10
C LYS A 40 -6.32 -6.86 -8.40
N LYS A 41 -5.26 -6.11 -8.65
CA LYS A 41 -5.08 -5.27 -9.82
C LYS A 41 -4.87 -6.10 -11.08
N GLY A 42 -4.02 -7.12 -11.03
CA GLY A 42 -3.85 -8.09 -12.13
C GLY A 42 -5.13 -8.88 -12.40
N MET A 43 -5.83 -9.33 -11.34
CA MET A 43 -7.10 -10.05 -11.48
C MET A 43 -8.22 -9.18 -12.09
N ARG A 44 -8.17 -7.85 -11.92
CA ARG A 44 -9.12 -6.90 -12.54
C ARG A 44 -8.73 -6.50 -13.96
N ASP A 45 -7.46 -6.65 -14.33
CA ASP A 45 -6.96 -6.34 -15.68
C ASP A 45 -7.28 -7.48 -16.67
N GLU A 46 -7.40 -8.73 -16.19
CA GLU A 46 -7.93 -9.83 -17.01
C GLU A 46 -9.39 -9.61 -17.47
N ASP A 47 -10.15 -8.77 -16.75
CA ASP A 47 -11.54 -8.42 -17.07
C ASP A 47 -11.69 -7.09 -17.83
N LYS A 48 -10.62 -6.31 -18.07
CA LYS A 48 -10.72 -4.99 -18.73
C LYS A 48 -9.55 -4.75 -19.70
N PRO A 49 -9.78 -4.39 -20.97
CA PRO A 49 -8.72 -4.24 -21.97
C PRO A 49 -7.65 -3.26 -21.50
N ALA A 50 -6.41 -3.73 -21.53
CA ALA A 50 -5.18 -3.12 -21.04
C ALA A 50 -5.11 -1.61 -21.34
N GLY A 51 -5.01 -0.79 -20.30
CA GLY A 51 -4.86 0.65 -20.51
C GLY A 51 -4.67 1.55 -19.30
N GLN A 52 -4.56 1.03 -18.06
CA GLN A 52 -4.40 1.96 -16.94
C GLN A 52 -3.79 1.34 -15.68
N LEU A 53 -2.47 1.21 -15.61
CA LEU A 53 -1.75 0.84 -14.39
C LEU A 53 -0.36 1.50 -14.41
N GLY A 54 0.06 2.45 -13.57
CA GLY A 54 -0.59 3.25 -12.54
C GLY A 54 0.42 4.30 -12.05
N ASP A 55 0.11 5.58 -12.21
CA ASP A 55 0.79 6.71 -11.56
C ASP A 55 0.26 6.79 -10.12
N GLU A 56 0.87 6.03 -9.20
CA GLU A 56 0.62 6.21 -7.76
C GLU A 56 1.82 5.72 -6.92
N SER A 57 3.02 6.10 -7.35
CA SER A 57 4.23 6.09 -6.51
C SER A 57 4.75 7.52 -6.31
N ARG A 58 3.84 8.45 -6.00
CA ARG A 58 4.17 9.81 -5.51
C ARG A 58 3.87 9.94 -4.02
N SER A 59 4.41 9.06 -3.20
CA SER A 59 4.38 9.20 -1.74
C SER A 59 5.64 8.60 -1.13
N GLY A 60 6.73 9.36 -1.20
CA GLY A 60 8.02 9.03 -0.58
C GLY A 60 9.21 9.69 -1.28
N GLU A 61 9.43 10.97 -0.94
CA GLU A 61 10.65 11.76 -1.17
C GLU A 61 10.99 12.30 -2.59
N PRO A 62 11.24 13.63 -2.72
CA PRO A 62 11.73 14.27 -3.94
C PRO A 62 13.26 14.16 -4.00
N SER A 63 13.77 13.08 -4.58
CA SER A 63 15.21 12.85 -4.75
C SER A 63 15.56 12.60 -6.22
N HIS A 64 15.38 13.63 -7.05
CA HIS A 64 16.11 13.77 -8.31
C HIS A 64 16.73 15.18 -8.35
N GLN A 65 17.63 15.44 -7.40
CA GLN A 65 18.89 16.11 -7.74
C GLN A 65 19.52 15.29 -8.88
N THR A 66 19.77 15.90 -10.06
CA THR A 66 20.81 15.57 -11.05
C THR A 66 20.53 16.23 -12.42
N GLN A 67 19.33 16.78 -12.67
CA GLN A 67 18.98 17.37 -13.96
C GLN A 67 18.69 18.88 -13.86
N ALA A 68 19.73 19.71 -13.60
CA ALA A 68 19.72 21.15 -13.89
C ALA A 68 21.06 21.83 -13.58
N GLU A 69 21.96 21.17 -12.84
CA GLU A 69 23.27 21.73 -12.47
C GLU A 69 24.35 21.51 -13.55
N ARG A 70 24.15 20.62 -14.54
CA ARG A 70 25.11 20.39 -15.63
C ARG A 70 24.98 21.31 -16.85
N ASP A 71 23.90 22.08 -16.97
CA ASP A 71 23.60 22.85 -18.19
C ASP A 71 23.89 24.36 -18.06
N ARG A 72 24.13 24.85 -16.83
CA ARG A 72 24.42 26.27 -16.57
C ARG A 72 25.91 26.62 -16.58
N ASP A 73 26.78 25.73 -16.12
CA ASP A 73 28.20 26.06 -15.97
C ASP A 73 29.04 25.80 -17.24
N ALA A 74 28.42 25.26 -18.30
CA ALA A 74 29.06 25.02 -19.60
C ALA A 74 28.68 26.06 -20.68
N ARG A 75 28.03 27.17 -20.31
CA ARG A 75 27.55 28.18 -21.27
C ARG A 75 27.96 29.61 -20.91
#